data_AF-A0A0Q9JZ34-F1
#
_entry.id   AF-A0A0Q9JZ34-F1
#
_cell.length_a   1.000
_cell.length_b   1.000
_cell.length_c   1.000
_cell.angle_alpha   90.00
_cell.angle_beta   90.00
_cell.angle_gamma   90.00
#
_symmetry.space_group_name_H-M   'P 1'
#
loop_
_entity.id
_entity.type
_entity.pdbx_description
1 polymer ?
#
loop_
_entity_poly.entity_id
_entity_poly.type
_entity_poly.pdbx_seq_one_letter_code
_entity_poly.pdbx_strand_id
1 'polypeptide(L)'
;MLEPIAEKVTLIHRRDIFRAHEHSVEQLMNSSIEVKTPYIPVELVGADHIKQIVIEHAKTKHKQVVDVDDLIVNFGFVSSLGSIRERGLKKNAIVGIWGGRIC
;
A
#
# COMPACT_ATOMS: atom_id res chain seq x y z
N MET A 1 -5.93 -9.80 10.98
CA MET A 1 -4.92 -9.95 12.06
C MET A 1 -4.76 -8.69 12.93
N LEU A 2 -4.90 -7.47 12.40
CA LEU A 2 -4.90 -6.24 13.22
C LEU A 2 -6.29 -5.86 13.79
N GLU A 3 -7.35 -6.29 13.12
CA GLU A 3 -8.75 -6.03 13.47
C GLU A 3 -9.13 -6.36 14.93
N PRO A 4 -8.69 -7.47 15.56
CA PRO A 4 -9.05 -7.75 16.96
C PRO A 4 -8.17 -7.01 18.00
N ILE A 5 -7.15 -6.26 17.56
CA ILE A 5 -6.14 -5.64 18.44
C ILE A 5 -6.24 -4.12 18.43
N ALA A 6 -6.49 -3.52 17.25
CA ALA A 6 -6.62 -2.09 17.08
C ALA A 6 -8.08 -1.65 17.21
N GLU A 7 -8.32 -0.47 17.80
CA GLU A 7 -9.66 0.13 17.88
C GLU A 7 -10.27 0.36 16.49
N LYS A 8 -9.44 0.77 15.53
CA LYS A 8 -9.84 0.99 14.14
C LYS A 8 -8.68 0.68 13.20
N VAL A 9 -8.97 0.00 12.10
CA VAL A 9 -8.00 -0.28 11.04
C VAL A 9 -8.47 0.37 9.75
N THR A 10 -7.61 1.18 9.14
CA THR A 10 -7.87 1.77 7.82
C THR A 10 -6.85 1.25 6.80
N LEU A 11 -7.33 0.63 5.72
CA LEU A 11 -6.49 0.18 4.61
C LEU A 11 -6.54 1.20 3.47
N ILE A 12 -5.43 1.86 3.23
CA ILE A 12 -5.27 2.81 2.12
C ILE A 12 -4.65 2.07 0.93
N HIS A 13 -5.33 2.11 -0.22
CA HIS A 13 -4.80 1.52 -1.45
C HIS A 13 -4.98 2.43 -2.67
N ARG A 14 -3.96 2.47 -3.53
CA ARG A 14 -3.86 3.43 -4.66
C ARG A 14 -4.73 3.08 -5.87
N ARG A 15 -5.36 1.91 -5.90
CA ARG A 15 -6.24 1.44 -6.99
C ARG A 15 -7.56 0.93 -6.40
N ASP A 16 -8.57 0.86 -7.24
CA ASP A 16 -9.88 0.34 -6.88
C ASP A 16 -9.88 -1.19 -6.72
N ILE A 17 -8.95 -1.88 -7.39
CA ILE A 17 -8.91 -3.34 -7.48
C ILE A 17 -7.69 -3.88 -6.73
N PHE A 18 -7.94 -4.76 -5.76
CA PHE A 18 -6.94 -5.61 -5.13
C PHE A 18 -6.61 -6.79 -6.05
N ARG A 19 -5.34 -7.24 -6.10
CA ARG A 19 -4.96 -8.45 -6.85
C ARG A 19 -4.54 -9.60 -5.93
N ALA A 20 -4.85 -9.47 -4.64
CA ALA A 20 -4.74 -10.57 -3.68
C ALA A 20 -5.70 -11.70 -4.06
N HIS A 21 -5.48 -12.88 -3.49
CA HIS A 21 -6.41 -14.01 -3.67
C HIS A 21 -7.84 -13.59 -3.32
N GLU A 22 -8.78 -13.97 -4.18
CA GLU A 22 -10.19 -13.56 -4.11
C GLU A 22 -10.80 -13.79 -2.71
N HIS A 23 -10.52 -14.95 -2.11
CA HIS A 23 -10.96 -15.27 -0.76
C HIS A 23 -10.47 -14.26 0.30
N SER A 24 -9.24 -13.77 0.19
CA SER A 24 -8.70 -12.76 1.11
C SER A 24 -9.33 -11.39 0.88
N VAL A 25 -9.66 -11.05 -0.37
CA VAL A 25 -10.40 -9.81 -0.68
C VAL A 25 -11.81 -9.88 -0.12
N GLU A 26 -12.49 -11.02 -0.28
CA GLU A 26 -13.82 -11.24 0.31
C GLU A 26 -13.80 -11.11 1.84
N GLN A 27 -12.81 -11.72 2.51
CA GLN A 27 -12.62 -11.56 3.95
C GLN A 27 -12.40 -10.10 4.36
N LEU A 28 -11.59 -9.34 3.60
CA LEU A 28 -11.38 -7.91 3.83
C LEU A 28 -12.68 -7.13 3.68
N MET A 29 -13.46 -7.38 2.62
CA MET A 29 -14.71 -6.67 2.37
C MET A 29 -15.80 -7.00 3.40
N ASN A 30 -15.74 -8.18 4.02
CA ASN A 30 -16.65 -8.60 5.09
C ASN A 30 -16.13 -8.25 6.50
N SER A 31 -14.97 -7.59 6.61
CA SER A 31 -14.38 -7.17 7.89
C SER A 31 -14.85 -5.77 8.30
N SER A 32 -14.50 -5.35 9.51
CA SER A 32 -14.70 -3.99 10.01
C SER A 32 -13.63 -2.98 9.53
N ILE A 33 -12.68 -3.42 8.70
CA ILE A 33 -11.59 -2.58 8.18
C ILE A 33 -12.15 -1.53 7.23
N GLU A 34 -11.82 -0.26 7.47
CA GLU A 34 -12.19 0.83 6.57
C GLU A 34 -11.27 0.86 5.35
N VAL A 35 -11.81 0.65 4.16
CA VAL A 35 -11.03 0.66 2.91
C VAL A 35 -11.11 2.03 2.23
N LYS A 36 -9.94 2.66 2.01
CA LYS A 36 -9.80 3.92 1.27
C LYS A 36 -9.11 3.67 -0.07
N THR A 37 -9.91 3.56 -1.12
CA THR A 37 -9.45 3.43 -2.51
C THR A 37 -10.13 4.47 -3.41
N PRO A 38 -9.46 4.95 -4.47
CA PRO A 38 -8.05 4.86 -4.79
C PRO A 38 -7.28 6.05 -4.18
N TYR A 39 -6.69 5.87 -3.00
CA TYR A 39 -5.97 6.92 -2.28
C TYR A 39 -4.47 6.63 -2.16
N ILE A 40 -3.66 7.68 -2.12
CA ILE A 40 -2.23 7.62 -1.84
C ILE A 40 -1.89 8.50 -0.64
N PRO A 41 -0.99 8.07 0.26
CA PRO A 41 -0.47 8.95 1.29
C PRO A 41 0.42 10.03 0.65
N VAL A 42 0.24 11.28 1.05
CA VAL A 42 1.00 12.43 0.52
C VAL A 42 1.74 13.23 1.60
N GLU A 43 1.34 13.11 2.86
CA GLU A 43 1.98 13.82 3.98
C GLU A 43 1.76 13.05 5.29
N LEU A 44 2.78 13.06 6.16
CA LEU A 44 2.72 12.54 7.52
C LEU A 44 2.81 13.71 8.49
N VAL A 45 1.87 13.80 9.42
CA VAL A 45 1.79 14.89 10.39
C VAL A 45 2.08 14.35 11.77
N GLY A 46 3.09 14.90 12.41
CA GLY A 46 3.62 14.46 13.69
C GLY A 46 4.96 15.11 13.98
N ALA A 47 5.35 15.17 15.25
CA ALA A 47 6.68 15.63 15.66
C ALA A 47 7.56 14.40 15.92
N ASP A 48 7.54 13.88 17.14
CA ASP A 48 8.27 12.66 17.52
C ASP A 48 7.51 11.38 17.15
N HIS A 49 6.18 11.45 17.15
CA HIS A 49 5.27 10.36 16.79
C HIS A 49 4.27 10.85 15.74
N ILE A 50 3.85 9.94 14.85
CA ILE A 50 2.78 10.21 13.91
C ILE A 50 1.47 10.44 14.67
N LYS A 51 0.68 11.39 14.19
CA LYS A 51 -0.67 11.68 14.70
C LYS A 51 -1.71 11.64 13.59
N GLN A 52 -1.31 12.04 12.39
CA GLN A 52 -2.20 12.07 11.24
C GLN A 52 -1.45 11.73 9.95
N ILE A 53 -2.20 11.27 8.96
CA ILE A 53 -1.75 11.09 7.60
C ILE A 53 -2.70 11.85 6.66
N VAL A 54 -2.13 12.60 5.72
CA VAL A 54 -2.90 13.19 4.62
C VAL A 54 -2.86 12.22 3.46
N ILE A 55 -4.04 11.81 3.00
CA ILE A 55 -4.22 10.99 1.81
C ILE A 55 -4.85 11.80 0.69
N GLU A 56 -4.45 11.51 -0.54
CA GLU A 56 -4.95 12.15 -1.74
C GLU A 56 -5.59 11.12 -2.66
N HIS A 57 -6.79 11.42 -3.16
CA HIS A 57 -7.44 10.60 -4.15
C HIS A 57 -6.65 10.64 -5.47
N ALA A 58 -6.23 9.48 -5.97
CA ALA A 58 -5.28 9.34 -7.06
C ALA A 58 -5.69 10.06 -8.35
N LYS A 59 -6.99 10.11 -8.64
CA LYS A 59 -7.58 10.79 -9.83
C LYS A 59 -8.00 12.23 -9.56
N THR A 60 -8.87 12.45 -8.57
CA THR A 60 -9.51 13.76 -8.33
C THR A 60 -8.65 14.74 -7.55
N LYS A 61 -7.52 14.30 -6.97
CA LYS A 61 -6.65 15.12 -6.13
C LYS A 61 -7.30 15.65 -4.85
N HIS A 62 -8.47 15.12 -4.50
CA HIS A 62 -9.13 15.42 -3.24
C HIS A 62 -8.31 14.90 -2.07
N LYS A 63 -8.02 15.76 -1.09
CA LYS A 63 -7.25 15.41 0.11
C LYS A 63 -8.16 15.12 1.29
N GLN A 64 -7.75 14.17 2.12
CA GLN A 64 -8.41 13.81 3.37
C GLN A 64 -7.34 13.66 4.45
N VAL A 65 -7.68 14.06 5.68
CA VAL A 65 -6.82 13.85 6.85
C VAL A 65 -7.39 12.67 7.63
N VAL A 66 -6.53 11.75 8.02
CA VAL A 66 -6.89 10.58 8.82
C VAL A 66 -6.02 10.58 10.08
N ASP A 67 -6.65 10.61 11.24
CA ASP A 67 -5.97 10.46 12.53
C ASP A 67 -5.48 9.02 12.68
N VAL A 68 -4.21 8.85 13.05
CA VAL A 68 -3.55 7.55 13.21
C VAL A 68 -2.49 7.62 14.31
N ASP A 69 -2.41 6.55 15.11
CA ASP A 69 -1.33 6.38 16.09
C ASP A 69 -0.15 5.59 15.49
N ASP A 70 -0.44 4.67 14.56
CA ASP A 70 0.52 3.79 13.91
C ASP A 70 0.31 3.73 12.39
N LEU A 71 1.42 3.61 11.65
CA LEU A 71 1.42 3.45 10.19
C LEU A 71 2.23 2.22 9.77
N ILE A 72 1.57 1.28 9.12
CA ILE A 72 2.20 0.07 8.56
C ILE A 72 2.29 0.21 7.04
N VAL A 73 3.51 0.20 6.50
CA VAL A 73 3.77 0.37 5.07
C VAL A 73 4.08 -0.98 4.41
N ASN A 74 3.09 -1.53 3.72
CA ASN A 74 3.20 -2.80 2.99
C ASN A 74 3.28 -2.59 1.47
N PHE A 75 4.43 -2.11 0.98
CA PHE A 75 4.69 -1.94 -0.46
C PHE A 75 5.35 -3.15 -1.13
N GLY A 76 5.50 -4.25 -0.39
CA GLY A 76 6.20 -5.45 -0.83
C GLY A 76 7.70 -5.24 -1.00
N PHE A 77 8.37 -6.20 -1.65
CA PHE A 77 9.82 -6.25 -1.74
C PHE A 77 10.33 -5.81 -3.10
N VAL A 78 11.43 -5.05 -3.12
CA VAL A 78 12.20 -4.82 -4.34
C VAL A 78 13.18 -5.97 -4.51
N SER A 79 12.87 -6.91 -5.42
CA SER A 79 13.79 -7.99 -5.78
C SER A 79 14.91 -7.45 -6.67
N SER A 80 16.04 -7.10 -6.06
CA SER A 80 17.27 -6.75 -6.76
C SER A 80 17.95 -8.02 -7.29
N LEU A 81 17.96 -8.23 -8.62
CA LEU A 81 18.90 -9.16 -9.26
C LEU A 81 20.25 -8.44 -9.32
N GLY A 82 21.11 -8.64 -8.32
CA GLY A 82 22.47 -8.07 -8.29
C GLY A 82 23.40 -8.60 -9.40
N SER A 83 24.58 -9.09 -9.02
CA SER A 83 25.68 -9.56 -9.89
C SER A 83 25.34 -10.68 -10.91
N ILE A 84 24.10 -11.15 -10.98
CA ILE A 84 23.62 -12.14 -11.96
C ILE A 84 23.66 -11.58 -13.40
N ARG A 85 23.67 -10.26 -13.57
CA ARG A 85 23.75 -9.61 -14.90
C ARG A 85 25.08 -9.84 -15.64
N GLU A 86 26.18 -10.14 -14.92
CA GLU A 86 27.51 -10.37 -15.53
C GLU A 86 27.62 -11.73 -16.23
N ARG A 87 26.77 -12.70 -15.90
CA ARG A 87 26.82 -14.04 -16.49
C ARG A 87 25.85 -14.18 -17.65
N GLY A 88 26.09 -13.48 -18.76
CA GLY A 88 25.72 -13.86 -20.14
C GLY A 88 24.26 -14.26 -20.47
N LEU A 89 23.31 -14.17 -19.54
CA LEU A 89 21.96 -14.66 -19.73
C LEU A 89 21.09 -13.57 -20.36
N LYS A 90 20.96 -13.62 -21.69
CA LYS A 90 19.94 -12.87 -22.41
C LYS A 90 18.56 -13.48 -22.11
N LYS A 91 17.83 -12.87 -21.18
CA LYS A 91 16.36 -12.92 -21.16
C LYS A 91 15.83 -11.50 -21.05
N ASN A 92 14.73 -11.23 -21.76
CA ASN A 92 14.01 -9.96 -21.73
C ASN A 92 13.59 -9.64 -20.28
N ALA A 93 14.41 -8.84 -19.59
CA ALA A 93 14.12 -8.36 -18.25
C ALA A 93 13.42 -7.01 -18.39
N ILE A 94 12.11 -6.99 -18.16
CA ILE A 94 11.40 -5.74 -17.90
C ILE A 94 11.80 -5.30 -16.51
N VAL A 95 12.80 -4.41 -16.42
CA VAL A 95 13.10 -3.64 -15.21
C VAL A 95 12.04 -2.56 -15.12
N GLY A 96 10.97 -2.83 -14.38
CA GLY A 96 9.99 -1.84 -14.02
C GLY A 96 10.52 -1.02 -12.85
N ILE A 97 11.10 0.15 -13.13
CA ILE A 97 11.22 1.19 -12.13
C ILE A 97 9.79 1.60 -11.74
N TRP A 98 9.47 1.43 -10.45
CA TRP A 98 8.32 1.99 -9.72
C TRP A 98 7.02 2.16 -10.53
N GLY A 99 6.11 1.17 -10.46
CA GLY A 99 4.81 1.33 -11.14
C GLY A 99 3.83 0.17 -11.13
N GLY A 100 4.22 -1.07 -10.79
CA GLY A 100 3.26 -2.17 -10.85
C GLY A 100 3.76 -3.49 -10.27
N ARG A 101 2.79 -4.27 -9.81
CA ARG A 101 2.87 -5.71 -9.43
C ARG A 101 3.06 -6.09 -7.97
N ILE A 102 2.75 -5.22 -7.03
CA ILE A 102 2.35 -5.69 -5.69
C ILE A 102 1.06 -4.99 -5.29
N CYS A 103 0.01 -5.49 -5.92
CA CYS A 103 -1.29 -5.80 -5.34
C CYS A 103 -1.60 -7.18 -5.84
#